data_AF-A0A1C6JY15-F1
#
_entry.id   AF-A0A1C6JY15-F1
#
_cell.length_a   1.000
_cell.length_b   1.000
_cell.length_c   1.000
_cell.angle_alpha   90.00
_cell.angle_beta   90.00
_cell.angle_gamma   90.00
#
_symmetry.space_group_name_H-M   'P 1'
#
loop_
_entity.id
_entity.type
_entity.pdbx_description
1 polymer ?
#
loop_
_entity_poly.entity_id
_entity_poly.type
_entity_poly.pdbx_seq_one_letter_code
_entity_poly.pdbx_strand_id
1 'polypeptide(L)' 'MKEIKKMRTIEQAYNDLKEIDPNTAITKNCIRDLVLGGYLPFLQVKSKRLIDLDDLMEYIGANMKDMAERQGAR' A
#
# COMPACT_ATOMS: atom_id res chain seq x y z
N MET A 1 -7.52 -20.83 9.45
CA MET A 1 -6.09 -20.65 9.83
C MET A 1 -5.84 -19.16 9.86
N LYS A 2 -5.27 -18.60 10.93
CA LYS A 2 -5.04 -17.15 11.04
C LYS A 2 -3.78 -16.83 10.26
N GLU A 3 -3.94 -16.22 9.09
CA GLU A 3 -2.81 -15.77 8.29
C GLU A 3 -2.08 -14.65 9.02
N ILE A 4 -0.76 -14.75 9.12
CA ILE A 4 0.07 -13.74 9.79
C ILE A 4 0.14 -12.54 8.84
N LYS A 5 -0.53 -11.45 9.23
CA LYS A 5 -0.43 -10.18 8.53
C LYS A 5 1.03 -9.72 8.45
N LYS A 6 1.49 -9.38 7.24
CA LYS A 6 2.87 -8.95 6.96
C LYS A 6 3.00 -7.47 7.31
N MET A 7 3.06 -7.20 8.61
CA MET A 7 3.23 -5.84 9.11
C MET A 7 4.60 -5.29 8.73
N ARG A 8 4.60 -4.14 8.06
CA ARG A 8 5.78 -3.41 7.60
C ARG A 8 5.65 -1.94 7.98
N THR A 9 6.77 -1.30 8.31
CA THR A 9 6.78 0.17 8.34
C THR A 9 6.65 0.69 6.92
N ILE A 10 6.23 1.95 6.76
CA ILE A 10 6.17 2.60 5.44
C ILE A 10 7.52 2.48 4.69
N GLU A 11 8.63 2.56 5.41
CA GLU A 11 9.98 2.42 4.84
C GLU A 11 10.29 1.00 4.40
N GLN A 12 9.94 0.00 5.22
CA GLN A 12 10.13 -1.40 4.83
C GLN A 12 9.22 -1.74 3.65
N ALA A 13 7.94 -1.35 3.69
CA ALA A 13 7.00 -1.59 2.59
C ALA A 13 7.50 -1.01 1.27
N TYR A 14 8.10 0.18 1.28
CA TYR A 14 8.75 0.77 0.11
C TYR A 14 9.95 -0.05 -0.38
N ASN A 15 10.81 -0.49 0.54
CA ASN A 15 11.97 -1.33 0.19
C ASN A 15 11.52 -2.69 -0.37
N ASP A 16 10.60 -3.38 0.30
CA ASP A 16 10.00 -4.64 -0.17
C ASP A 16 9.39 -4.45 -1.58
N LEU A 17 8.63 -3.36 -1.80
CA LEU A 17 8.07 -3.03 -3.12
C LEU A 17 9.14 -2.85 -4.20
N LYS A 18 10.26 -2.20 -3.86
CA LYS A 18 11.35 -1.95 -4.78
C LYS A 18 12.20 -3.19 -5.06
N GLU A 19 12.30 -4.11 -4.10
CA GLU A 19 12.93 -5.41 -4.28
C GLU A 19 12.09 -6.33 -5.18
N ILE A 20 10.76 -6.28 -5.03
CA ILE A 20 9.82 -7.05 -5.85
C ILE A 20 9.70 -6.46 -7.26
N ASP A 21 9.59 -5.14 -7.36
CA ASP A 21 9.49 -4.40 -8.63
C ASP A 21 10.44 -3.20 -8.64
N PRO A 22 11.67 -3.35 -9.18
CA PRO A 22 12.66 -2.27 -9.20
C PRO A 22 12.25 -1.08 -10.09
N ASN A 23 11.28 -1.27 -10.98
CA ASN A 23 10.75 -0.21 -11.85
C ASN A 23 9.49 0.45 -11.27
N THR A 24 9.14 0.17 -10.02
CA THR A 24 7.94 0.72 -9.42
C THR A 24 8.04 2.25 -9.31
N ALA A 25 7.04 2.94 -9.84
CA ALA A 25 6.90 4.39 -9.66
C ALA A 25 6.34 4.77 -8.28
N ILE A 26 5.99 3.79 -7.45
CA ILE A 26 5.44 4.02 -6.12
C ILE A 26 6.55 4.52 -5.20
N THR A 27 6.36 5.73 -4.68
CA THR A 27 7.30 6.36 -3.75
C THR A 27 6.87 6.16 -2.29
N LYS A 28 7.83 6.28 -1.37
CA LYS A 28 7.56 6.34 0.08
C LYS A 28 6.50 7.39 0.43
N ASN A 29 6.50 8.53 -0.26
CA ASN A 29 5.53 9.60 -0.06
C ASN A 29 4.12 9.18 -0.48
N CYS A 30 3.98 8.52 -1.63
CA CYS A 30 2.71 7.96 -2.08
C CYS A 30 2.10 7.03 -1.02
N ILE A 31 2.88 6.07 -0.52
CA ILE A 31 2.43 5.15 0.55
C ILE A 31 2.04 5.95 1.81
N ARG A 32 2.83 6.94 2.19
CA ARG A 32 2.54 7.79 3.36
C ARG A 32 1.23 8.57 3.20
N ASP A 33 0.97 9.11 2.01
CA ASP A 33 -0.25 9.87 1.72
C ASP A 33 -1.48 8.96 1.67
N LEU A 34 -1.36 7.72 1.19
CA LEU A 34 -2.42 6.72 1.28
C LEU A 34 -2.80 6.41 2.73
N VAL A 35 -1.81 6.25 3.60
CA VAL A 35 -2.01 5.99 5.04
C VAL A 35 -2.60 7.21 5.75
N LEU A 36 -2.08 8.40 5.45
CA LEU A 36 -2.57 9.66 6.04
C LEU A 36 -3.97 10.04 5.56
N GLY A 37 -4.27 9.75 4.31
CA GLY A 37 -5.59 9.97 3.71
C GLY A 37 -6.66 9.00 4.20
N GLY A 38 -6.30 8.03 5.05
CA GLY A 38 -7.24 7.05 5.61
C GLY A 38 -7.67 5.97 4.61
N TYR A 39 -6.96 5.85 3.49
CA TYR A 39 -7.23 4.84 2.47
C TYR A 39 -6.74 3.45 2.87
N LEU A 40 -5.69 3.40 3.69
CA LEU A 40 -5.11 2.15 4.21
C LEU A 40 -5.22 2.10 5.74
N PRO A 41 -5.65 0.97 6.31
CA PRO A 41 -5.61 0.75 7.75
C PRO A 41 -4.15 0.65 8.22
N PHE A 42 -3.85 1.32 9.34
CA PHE A 42 -2.52 1.29 9.93
C PHE A 42 -2.58 1.11 11.44
N LEU A 43 -1.55 0.47 11.99
CA LEU A 43 -1.29 0.40 13.42
C LEU A 43 -0.23 1.44 13.78
N GLN A 44 -0.57 2.33 14.70
CA GLN A 44 0.39 3.29 15.23
C GLN A 44 1.18 2.67 16.39
N VAL A 45 2.50 2.58 16.22
CA VAL A 45 3.43 2.12 17.25
C VAL A 45 4.44 3.23 17.53
N LYS A 46 4.24 3.94 18.65
CA LYS A 46 4.97 5.17 18.99
C LYS A 46 4.87 6.19 17.85
N SER A 47 6.00 6.50 17.20
CA SER A 47 6.08 7.43 16.06
C SER A 47 6.01 6.73 14.70
N LYS A 48 6.00 5.40 14.66
CA LYS A 48 5.97 4.62 13.42
C LYS A 48 4.55 4.16 13.11
N ARG A 49 4.25 4.05 11.81
CA ARG A 49 3.01 3.47 11.30
C ARG A 49 3.36 2.17 10.64
N LEU A 50 2.72 1.11 11.12
CA LEU A 50 2.78 -0.23 10.56
C LEU A 50 1.58 -0.40 9.65
N ILE A 51 1.85 -0.78 8.42
CA ILE A 51 0.85 -1.13 7.43
C ILE A 51 1.03 -2.60 7.08
N ASP A 52 -0.05 -3.22 6.66
CA ASP A 52 0.02 -4.55 6.09
C ASP A 52 0.38 -4.45 4.60
N LEU A 53 1.36 -5.24 4.16
CA LEU A 53 1.84 -5.22 2.78
C LEU A 53 0.80 -5.76 1.80
N ASP A 54 -0.01 -6.74 2.22
CA ASP A 54 -1.03 -7.36 1.39
C ASP A 54 -2.16 -6.36 1.12
N ASP A 55 -2.61 -5.68 2.18
CA ASP A 55 -3.60 -4.60 2.14
C ASP A 55 -3.17 -3.46 1.19
N LEU A 56 -1.87 -3.11 1.20
CA LEU A 56 -1.30 -2.13 0.27
C LEU A 56 -1.41 -2.60 -1.20
N MET A 57 -1.02 -3.85 -1.48
CA MET A 57 -1.08 -4.40 -2.84
C MET A 57 -2.53 -4.54 -3.32
N GLU A 58 -3.43 -5.03 -2.46
CA GLU A 58 -4.85 -5.17 -2.75
C GLU A 58 -5.48 -3.82 -3.05
N TYR A 59 -5.20 -2.79 -2.24
CA TYR A 59 -5.72 -1.45 -2.45
C TYR A 59 -5.29 -0.87 -3.81
N ILE A 60 -4.01 -0.99 -4.16
CA ILE A 60 -3.49 -0.50 -5.45
C ILE A 60 -4.16 -1.25 -6.62
N GLY A 61 -4.26 -2.57 -6.53
CA GLY A 61 -4.89 -3.40 -7.56
C GLY A 61 -6.39 -3.13 -7.72
N ALA A 62 -7.11 -2.97 -6.62
CA ALA A 62 -8.55 -2.68 -6.60
C ALA A 62 -8.86 -1.30 -7.20
N ASN A 63 -8.09 -0.27 -6.83
CA ASN A 63 -8.25 1.07 -7.40
C ASN A 63 -7.95 1.10 -8.89
N MET A 64 -6.98 0.32 -9.37
CA MET A 64 -6.69 0.25 -10.80
C MET A 64 -7.86 -0.36 -11.60
N LYS A 65 -8.54 -1.37 -11.06
CA LYS A 65 -9.74 -1.96 -11.68
C LYS A 65 -10.92 -0.97 -11.71
N ASP A 66 -11.21 -0.32 -10.59
CA ASP A 66 -12.30 0.65 -10.47
C ASP A 66 -12.05 1.88 -11.36
N MET A 67 -10.80 2.36 -11.47
CA MET A 67 -10.45 3.44 -12.40
C MET A 67 -10.51 3.00 -13.86
N ALA A 68 -10.07 1.79 -14.21
CA ALA A 68 -10.15 1.27 -15.57
C ALA A 68 -11.62 1.14 -16.04
N GLU A 69 -12.52 0.70 -15.17
CA GLU A 69 -13.95 0.61 -15.48
C GLU A 69 -14.59 2.00 -15.66
N ARG A 70 -14.20 2.98 -14.83
CA ARG A 70 -14.65 4.38 -14.99
C ARG A 70 -14.08 5.08 -16.23
N GLN A 71 -12.84 4.78 -16.60
CA GLN A 71 -12.17 5.38 -17.77
C GLN A 71 -12.57 4.70 -19.08
N GLY A 72 -12.94 3.42 -19.04
CA GLY A 72 -13.48 2.65 -20.16
C GLY A 72 -14.96 2.91 -20.46
N ALA A 73 -15.67 3.64 -19.58
CA ALA A 73 -17.02 4.13 -19.84
C ALA A 73 -17.06 5.42 -20.70
N ARG A 74 -15.99 5.70 -21.45
CA ARG A 74 -15.89 6.81 -22.41
C ARG A 74 -15.95 6.32 -23.85
#